data_AF-A0A2N2L9G5-F1
#
_entry.id   AF-A0A2N2L9G5-F1
#
_cell.length_a   1.000
_cell.length_b   1.000
_cell.length_c   1.000
_cell.angle_alpha   90.00
_cell.angle_beta   90.00
_cell.angle_gamma   90.00
#
_symmetry.space_group_name_H-M   'P 1'
#
loop_
_entity.id
_entity.type
_entity.pdbx_description
1 polymer ?
#
loop_
_entity_poly.entity_id
_entity_poly.type
_entity_poly.pdbx_seq_one_letter_code
_entity_poly.pdbx_strand_id
1 'polypeptide(L)'
;GSFTEEEFDMVVLSVGLMPPKEAKKLSASLGIELEEHGFCKTKLENPVETSRPGVFVCGAFGGPKDIPETVMEASAAAACAEGLLASQRGTMITPADNPEEKDMRGQGVRTGVFVCHCGINIGGVVNVPEVRDFAATLPTVVYTADNLFTCSQDTAVKMGEVIKEKNLTRVVVASCSPRTHEGLFQENCEKAGLNRYLFEMANIRDQNSWVHMHEPEKATEKAKDLLRMAVAKAQYLKPLKPGQLSVNHQALIIGGRSPGRQLQSPV
;
A
#
# COMPACT_ATOMS: atom_id res chain seq x y z
N GLY A 1 -17.38 -51.03 -12.67
CA GLY A 1 -16.99 -50.20 -11.52
C GLY A 1 -17.93 -50.49 -10.39
N SER A 2 -17.44 -50.61 -9.17
CA SER A 2 -18.27 -50.67 -7.96
C SER A 2 -18.79 -49.27 -7.65
N PHE A 3 -20.09 -49.13 -7.40
CA PHE A 3 -20.66 -47.89 -6.90
C PHE A 3 -20.36 -47.77 -5.40
N THR A 4 -20.00 -46.56 -4.97
CA THR A 4 -19.77 -46.22 -3.56
C THR A 4 -20.70 -45.09 -3.19
N GLU A 5 -21.31 -45.18 -2.01
CA GLU A 5 -22.28 -44.21 -1.50
C GLU A 5 -21.83 -43.78 -0.10
N GLU A 6 -21.79 -42.47 0.15
CA GLU A 6 -21.38 -41.85 1.41
C GLU A 6 -22.30 -40.65 1.70
N GLU A 7 -22.69 -40.46 2.96
CA GLU A 7 -23.56 -39.35 3.39
C GLU A 7 -22.71 -38.17 3.91
N PHE A 8 -23.07 -36.93 3.50
CA PHE A 8 -22.43 -35.69 3.93
C PHE A 8 -23.47 -34.61 4.23
N ASP A 9 -23.22 -33.76 5.23
CA ASP A 9 -24.07 -32.60 5.54
C ASP A 9 -23.99 -31.49 4.48
N MET A 10 -22.86 -31.39 3.77
CA MET A 10 -22.60 -30.39 2.74
C MET A 10 -21.60 -30.92 1.70
N VAL A 11 -21.90 -30.65 0.42
CA VAL A 11 -21.00 -30.91 -0.70
C VAL A 11 -20.58 -29.58 -1.31
N VAL A 12 -19.28 -29.29 -1.30
CA VAL A 12 -18.72 -28.07 -1.92
C VAL A 12 -18.08 -28.44 -3.25
N LEU A 13 -18.56 -27.84 -4.33
CA LEU A 13 -18.01 -28.04 -5.67
C LEU A 13 -16.84 -27.08 -5.91
N SER A 14 -15.63 -27.61 -6.10
CA SER A 14 -14.46 -26.86 -6.56
C SER A 14 -14.58 -26.57 -8.06
N VAL A 15 -15.39 -25.57 -8.41
CA VAL A 15 -15.61 -25.18 -9.81
C VAL A 15 -14.36 -24.56 -10.44
N GLY A 16 -14.15 -24.83 -11.73
CA GLY A 16 -13.07 -24.25 -12.51
C GLY A 16 -13.30 -22.78 -12.88
N LEU A 17 -12.26 -22.14 -13.40
CA LEU A 17 -12.32 -20.79 -13.94
C LEU A 17 -12.87 -20.79 -15.36
N MET A 18 -13.72 -19.81 -15.68
CA MET A 18 -14.21 -19.54 -17.03
C MET A 18 -13.88 -18.08 -17.39
N PRO A 19 -13.73 -17.75 -18.68
CA PRO A 19 -13.55 -16.37 -19.09
C PRO A 19 -14.76 -15.50 -18.69
N PRO A 20 -14.57 -14.19 -18.52
CA PRO A 20 -15.67 -13.28 -18.21
C PRO A 20 -16.73 -13.32 -19.32
N LYS A 21 -18.01 -13.12 -18.96
CA LYS A 21 -19.14 -13.18 -19.91
C LYS A 21 -18.96 -12.18 -21.07
N GLU A 22 -18.31 -11.06 -20.80
CA GLU A 22 -18.05 -9.97 -21.74
C GLU A 22 -16.76 -10.17 -22.56
N ALA A 23 -16.05 -11.29 -22.42
CA ALA A 23 -14.77 -11.56 -23.09
C ALA A 23 -14.81 -11.28 -24.60
N LYS A 24 -15.86 -11.72 -25.31
CA LYS A 24 -16.03 -11.50 -26.76
C LYS A 24 -16.21 -10.02 -27.12
N LYS A 25 -16.91 -9.26 -26.27
CA LYS A 25 -17.11 -7.83 -26.47
C LYS A 25 -15.79 -7.09 -26.26
N LEU A 26 -15.09 -7.41 -25.17
CA LEU A 26 -13.79 -6.84 -24.85
C LEU A 26 -12.75 -7.15 -25.94
N SER A 27 -12.71 -8.40 -26.41
CA SER A 27 -11.77 -8.82 -27.46
C SER A 27 -12.02 -8.09 -28.77
N ALA A 28 -13.28 -7.91 -29.16
CA ALA A 28 -13.65 -7.12 -30.34
C ALA A 28 -13.28 -5.63 -30.19
N SER A 29 -13.52 -5.02 -29.03
CA SER A 29 -13.16 -3.61 -28.78
C SER A 29 -11.64 -3.38 -28.77
N LEU A 30 -10.87 -4.33 -28.25
CA LEU A 30 -9.41 -4.27 -28.21
C LEU A 30 -8.74 -4.83 -29.47
N GLY A 31 -9.48 -5.46 -30.38
CA GLY A 31 -8.92 -6.09 -31.58
C GLY A 31 -7.96 -7.23 -31.26
N ILE A 32 -8.26 -8.05 -30.25
CA ILE A 32 -7.47 -9.22 -29.83
C ILE A 32 -8.24 -10.51 -30.10
N GLU A 33 -7.51 -11.61 -30.30
CA GLU A 33 -8.06 -12.94 -30.51
C GLU A 33 -8.31 -13.66 -29.19
N LEU A 34 -9.32 -14.54 -29.18
CA LEU A 34 -9.57 -15.48 -28.09
C LEU A 34 -9.15 -16.88 -28.52
N GLU A 35 -8.77 -17.71 -27.55
CA GLU A 35 -8.57 -19.14 -27.78
C GLU A 35 -9.91 -19.93 -27.70
N GLU A 36 -9.86 -21.25 -27.84
CA GLU A 36 -11.03 -22.12 -27.99
C GLU A 36 -11.99 -22.12 -26.80
N HIS A 37 -11.47 -21.90 -25.58
CA HIS A 37 -12.24 -21.81 -24.35
C HIS A 37 -12.69 -20.37 -24.02
N GLY A 38 -12.34 -19.38 -24.85
CA GLY A 38 -12.75 -17.98 -24.73
C GLY A 38 -11.86 -17.08 -23.87
N PHE A 39 -10.70 -17.55 -23.41
CA PHE A 39 -9.63 -16.75 -22.82
C PHE A 39 -8.86 -15.99 -23.90
N CYS A 40 -8.05 -15.00 -23.49
CA CYS A 40 -7.19 -14.26 -24.40
C CYS A 40 -6.15 -15.20 -25.03
N LYS A 41 -6.02 -15.17 -26.36
CA LYS A 41 -4.97 -15.90 -27.06
C LYS A 41 -3.62 -15.19 -26.84
N THR A 42 -2.63 -15.95 -26.37
CA THR A 42 -1.27 -15.47 -26.07
C THR A 42 -0.22 -16.16 -26.93
N LYS A 43 1.01 -15.63 -26.93
CA LYS A 43 2.16 -16.24 -27.62
C LYS A 43 2.93 -17.18 -26.70
N LEU A 44 3.51 -18.23 -27.27
CA LEU A 44 4.28 -19.22 -26.52
C LEU A 44 5.59 -18.63 -25.97
N GLU A 45 6.21 -17.73 -26.72
CA GLU A 45 7.49 -17.09 -26.37
C GLU A 45 7.32 -16.03 -25.29
N ASN A 46 6.15 -15.39 -25.26
CA ASN A 46 5.80 -14.34 -24.31
C ASN A 46 4.32 -14.46 -23.88
N PRO A 47 4.03 -15.03 -22.69
CA PRO A 47 2.66 -15.34 -22.28
C PRO A 47 1.82 -14.09 -21.96
N VAL A 48 2.42 -12.90 -21.90
CA VAL A 48 1.68 -11.65 -21.69
C VAL A 48 1.37 -10.91 -23.01
N GLU A 49 1.92 -11.35 -24.14
CA GLU A 49 1.61 -10.76 -25.44
C GLU A 49 0.31 -11.35 -26.00
N THR A 50 -0.60 -10.46 -26.41
CA THR A 50 -1.80 -10.85 -27.14
C THR A 50 -1.51 -11.00 -28.64
N SER A 51 -2.55 -11.32 -29.43
CA SER A 51 -2.46 -11.30 -30.89
C SER A 51 -2.25 -9.89 -31.47
N ARG A 52 -2.51 -8.82 -30.71
CA ARG A 52 -2.34 -7.43 -31.16
C ARG A 52 -1.08 -6.80 -30.56
N PRO A 53 -0.12 -6.34 -31.39
CA PRO A 53 1.06 -5.61 -30.90
C PRO A 53 0.67 -4.38 -30.06
N GLY A 54 1.38 -4.19 -28.94
CA GLY A 54 1.12 -3.10 -28.00
C GLY A 54 -0.05 -3.34 -27.04
N VAL A 55 -0.75 -4.48 -27.15
CA VAL A 55 -1.78 -4.91 -26.19
C VAL A 55 -1.27 -6.15 -25.47
N PHE A 56 -1.26 -6.07 -24.13
CA PHE A 56 -0.78 -7.13 -23.25
C PHE A 56 -1.92 -7.64 -22.36
N VAL A 57 -1.81 -8.88 -21.90
CA VAL A 57 -2.75 -9.50 -20.96
C VAL A 57 -2.00 -9.98 -19.73
N CYS A 58 -2.65 -9.91 -18.56
CA CYS A 58 -2.18 -10.52 -17.33
C CYS A 58 -3.36 -11.03 -16.51
N GLY A 59 -3.12 -12.01 -15.65
CA GLY A 59 -4.13 -12.55 -14.75
C GLY A 59 -5.09 -13.52 -15.45
N ALA A 60 -6.20 -13.83 -14.78
CA ALA A 60 -7.07 -14.95 -15.14
C ALA A 60 -7.69 -14.85 -16.55
N PHE A 61 -7.72 -13.66 -17.18
CA PHE A 61 -8.21 -13.54 -18.55
C PHE A 61 -7.27 -14.17 -19.59
N GLY A 62 -5.97 -14.26 -19.30
CA GLY A 62 -5.01 -15.02 -20.13
C GLY A 62 -5.08 -16.53 -19.94
N GLY A 63 -5.95 -17.02 -19.05
CA GLY A 63 -6.10 -18.45 -18.71
C GLY A 63 -6.13 -18.69 -17.20
N PRO A 64 -6.65 -19.84 -16.73
CA PRO A 64 -6.70 -20.21 -15.31
C PRO A 64 -5.30 -20.20 -14.68
N LYS A 65 -5.16 -19.55 -13.52
CA LYS A 65 -3.89 -19.40 -12.81
C LYS A 65 -4.08 -18.99 -11.36
N ASP A 66 -3.03 -19.14 -10.56
CA ASP A 66 -3.02 -18.72 -9.16
C ASP A 66 -2.62 -17.23 -8.98
N ILE A 67 -2.60 -16.80 -7.72
CA ILE A 67 -2.26 -15.41 -7.35
C ILE A 67 -0.79 -15.09 -7.69
N PRO A 68 0.21 -15.89 -7.28
CA PRO A 68 1.61 -15.69 -7.66
C PRO A 68 1.82 -15.53 -9.17
N GLU A 69 1.23 -16.40 -9.99
CA GLU A 69 1.33 -16.34 -11.45
C GLU A 69 0.72 -15.06 -12.00
N THR A 70 -0.45 -14.67 -11.50
CA THR A 70 -1.11 -13.41 -11.86
C THR A 70 -0.23 -12.19 -11.57
N VAL A 71 0.42 -12.15 -10.40
CA VAL A 71 1.32 -11.05 -10.00
C VAL A 71 2.57 -11.01 -10.88
N MET A 72 3.11 -12.17 -11.24
CA MET A 72 4.25 -12.28 -12.14
C MET A 72 3.91 -11.78 -13.55
N GLU A 73 2.78 -12.21 -14.12
CA GLU A 73 2.32 -11.73 -15.42
C GLU A 73 2.03 -10.23 -15.42
N ALA A 74 1.43 -9.69 -14.36
CA ALA A 74 1.19 -8.26 -14.26
C ALA A 74 2.50 -7.46 -14.36
N SER A 75 3.56 -7.95 -13.69
CA SER A 75 4.89 -7.34 -13.75
C SER A 75 5.51 -7.47 -15.16
N ALA A 76 5.35 -8.63 -15.80
CA ALA A 76 5.85 -8.86 -17.16
C ALA A 76 5.12 -7.99 -18.20
N ALA A 77 3.79 -7.90 -18.13
CA ALA A 77 2.97 -7.05 -19.00
C ALA A 77 3.34 -5.57 -18.84
N ALA A 78 3.53 -5.10 -17.59
CA ALA A 78 4.01 -3.75 -17.32
C ALA A 78 5.40 -3.49 -17.91
N ALA A 79 6.34 -4.43 -17.75
CA ALA A 79 7.68 -4.30 -18.32
C ALA A 79 7.67 -4.23 -19.86
N CYS A 80 6.84 -5.04 -20.53
CA CYS A 80 6.69 -4.97 -21.99
C CYS A 80 6.10 -3.62 -22.43
N ALA A 81 5.06 -3.13 -21.74
CA ALA A 81 4.48 -1.82 -22.01
C ALA A 81 5.48 -0.67 -21.76
N GLU A 82 6.25 -0.74 -20.68
CA GLU A 82 7.31 0.22 -20.38
C GLU A 82 8.42 0.22 -21.44
N GLY A 83 8.76 -0.95 -22.00
CA GLY A 83 9.71 -1.06 -23.11
C GLY A 83 9.27 -0.25 -24.33
N LEU A 84 7.98 -0.30 -24.67
CA LEU A 84 7.40 0.49 -25.77
C LEU A 84 7.39 1.99 -25.45
N LEU A 85 7.17 2.35 -24.18
CA LEU A 85 7.09 3.73 -23.71
C LEU A 85 8.44 4.30 -23.27
N ALA A 86 9.54 3.56 -23.44
CA ALA A 86 10.85 3.92 -22.88
C ALA A 86 11.33 5.31 -23.35
N SER A 87 11.08 5.67 -24.62
CA SER A 87 11.45 6.98 -25.17
C SER A 87 10.65 8.15 -24.60
N GLN A 88 9.48 7.88 -24.00
CA GLN A 88 8.62 8.88 -23.34
C GLN A 88 8.82 8.93 -21.83
N ARG A 89 9.74 8.12 -21.28
CA ARG A 89 10.00 8.11 -19.84
C ARG A 89 10.48 9.50 -19.42
N GLY A 90 9.73 10.14 -18.54
CA GLY A 90 10.07 11.46 -18.01
C GLY A 90 9.48 12.65 -18.77
N THR A 91 8.92 12.46 -19.96
CA THR A 91 8.48 13.59 -20.82
C THR A 91 7.17 14.24 -20.35
N MET A 92 6.33 13.50 -19.62
CA MET A 92 5.07 13.99 -19.05
C MET A 92 5.10 14.06 -17.51
N ILE A 93 6.29 14.15 -16.90
CA ILE A 93 6.39 14.38 -15.46
C ILE A 93 6.04 15.84 -15.19
N THR A 94 4.94 16.09 -14.49
CA THR A 94 4.72 17.37 -13.82
C THR A 94 5.60 17.40 -12.57
N PRO A 95 6.50 18.38 -12.43
CA PRO A 95 7.25 18.54 -11.19
C PRO A 95 6.26 18.68 -10.04
N ALA A 96 6.46 17.90 -8.97
CA ALA A 96 5.67 18.09 -7.76
C ALA A 96 6.01 19.48 -7.21
N ASP A 97 5.06 20.41 -7.26
CA ASP A 97 5.16 21.72 -6.62
C ASP A 97 4.90 21.55 -5.13
N ASN A 98 5.88 20.97 -4.44
CA ASN A 98 5.86 20.91 -2.99
C ASN A 98 6.19 22.31 -2.46
N PRO A 99 5.39 22.85 -1.51
CA PRO A 99 5.71 24.13 -0.91
C PRO A 99 7.07 24.08 -0.22
N GLU A 100 7.75 25.22 -0.15
CA GLU A 100 9.01 25.33 0.59
C GLU A 100 8.84 24.86 2.04
N GLU A 101 9.89 24.26 2.58
CA GLU A 101 9.90 23.81 3.97
C GLU A 101 9.65 25.01 4.90
N LYS A 102 8.60 24.89 5.71
CA LYS A 102 8.22 25.91 6.69
C LYS A 102 9.38 26.19 7.64
N ASP A 103 9.75 27.46 7.76
CA ASP A 103 10.67 27.90 8.80
C ASP A 103 10.02 27.74 10.18
N MET A 104 10.65 26.93 11.04
CA MET A 104 10.20 26.70 12.42
C MET A 104 11.12 27.35 13.46
N ARG A 105 12.09 28.18 13.05
CA ARG A 105 12.95 28.89 13.99
C ARG A 105 12.10 29.75 14.93
N GLY A 106 12.35 29.64 16.23
CA GLY A 106 11.58 30.36 17.26
C GLY A 106 10.18 29.80 17.54
N GLN A 107 9.73 28.75 16.83
CA GLN A 107 8.48 28.08 17.14
C GLN A 107 8.73 26.93 18.13
N GLY A 108 7.92 26.87 19.19
CA GLY A 108 7.91 25.74 20.12
C GLY A 108 7.44 24.45 19.44
N VAL A 109 7.64 23.32 20.11
CA VAL A 109 7.11 22.04 19.63
C VAL A 109 5.59 22.06 19.69
N ARG A 110 4.95 21.76 18.55
CA ARG A 110 3.50 21.74 18.34
C ARG A 110 3.16 20.48 17.57
N THR A 111 2.75 19.45 18.30
CA THR A 111 2.52 18.11 17.77
C THR A 111 1.05 17.93 17.42
N GLY A 112 0.76 17.50 16.19
CA GLY A 112 -0.55 16.97 15.80
C GLY A 112 -0.54 15.45 15.85
N VAL A 113 -1.50 14.86 16.54
CA VAL A 113 -1.63 13.42 16.70
C VAL A 113 -2.85 12.90 15.94
N PHE A 114 -2.66 11.86 15.14
CA PHE A 114 -3.74 11.20 14.39
C PHE A 114 -3.80 9.72 14.76
N VAL A 115 -4.89 9.27 15.36
CA VAL A 115 -5.10 7.88 15.78
C VAL A 115 -5.99 7.17 14.77
N CYS A 116 -5.54 6.05 14.21
CA CYS A 116 -6.27 5.32 13.17
C CYS A 116 -7.11 4.19 13.76
N HIS A 117 -8.35 4.04 13.29
CA HIS A 117 -9.17 2.84 13.58
C HIS A 117 -8.80 1.66 12.68
N CYS A 118 -8.35 1.92 11.45
CA CYS A 118 -8.06 0.88 10.44
C CYS A 118 -9.25 -0.09 10.26
N GLY A 119 -10.47 0.47 10.23
CA GLY A 119 -11.70 -0.30 10.34
C GLY A 119 -11.78 -1.02 11.69
N ILE A 120 -11.92 -2.35 11.65
CA ILE A 120 -11.93 -3.19 12.87
C ILE A 120 -10.54 -3.67 13.29
N ASN A 121 -9.50 -3.44 12.48
CA ASN A 121 -8.16 -3.97 12.77
C ASN A 121 -7.52 -3.36 14.02
N ILE A 122 -7.75 -2.08 14.28
CA ILE A 122 -7.33 -1.41 15.51
C ILE A 122 -8.56 -1.14 16.38
N GLY A 123 -9.58 -0.48 15.80
CA GLY A 123 -10.80 -0.09 16.53
C GLY A 123 -11.64 -1.25 17.07
N GLY A 124 -11.41 -2.49 16.60
CA GLY A 124 -12.08 -3.68 17.15
C GLY A 124 -11.44 -4.22 18.43
N VAL A 125 -10.25 -3.75 18.82
CA VAL A 125 -9.51 -4.22 20.01
C VAL A 125 -9.11 -3.06 20.91
N VAL A 126 -8.56 -1.99 20.33
CA VAL A 126 -8.08 -0.79 21.04
C VAL A 126 -9.19 0.24 21.07
N ASN A 127 -9.46 0.83 22.25
CA ASN A 127 -10.36 1.96 22.38
C ASN A 127 -9.72 3.23 21.80
N VAL A 128 -9.88 3.43 20.49
CA VAL A 128 -9.25 4.54 19.75
C VAL A 128 -9.67 5.93 20.26
N PRO A 129 -10.97 6.21 20.54
CA PRO A 129 -11.36 7.49 21.14
C PRO A 129 -10.64 7.78 22.46
N GLU A 130 -10.44 6.78 23.30
CA GLU A 130 -9.73 6.93 24.57
C GLU A 130 -8.24 7.21 24.38
N VAL A 131 -7.60 6.55 23.40
CA VAL A 131 -6.20 6.83 23.03
C VAL A 131 -6.04 8.24 22.48
N ARG A 132 -6.99 8.73 21.66
CA ARG A 132 -7.03 10.11 21.16
C ARG A 132 -7.15 11.11 22.32
N ASP A 133 -8.08 10.89 23.23
CA ASP A 133 -8.31 11.80 24.36
C ASP A 133 -7.11 11.82 25.31
N PHE A 134 -6.48 10.67 25.54
CA PHE A 134 -5.20 10.59 26.24
C PHE A 134 -4.10 11.40 25.53
N ALA A 135 -4.00 11.31 24.20
CA ALA A 135 -2.99 12.04 23.44
C ALA A 135 -3.09 13.56 23.65
N ALA A 136 -4.30 14.10 23.83
CA ALA A 136 -4.53 15.52 24.07
C ALA A 136 -3.97 16.01 25.41
N THR A 137 -3.74 15.09 26.37
CA THR A 137 -3.14 15.39 27.67
C THR A 137 -1.61 15.45 27.64
N LEU A 138 -0.99 14.98 26.55
CA LEU A 138 0.47 14.89 26.45
C LEU A 138 1.09 16.28 26.20
N PRO A 139 2.29 16.55 26.76
CA PRO A 139 3.01 17.80 26.50
C PRO A 139 3.22 18.01 25.00
N THR A 140 3.19 19.28 24.58
CA THR A 140 3.40 19.74 23.19
C THR A 140 2.33 19.32 22.18
N VAL A 141 1.35 18.48 22.54
CA VAL A 141 0.24 18.13 21.66
C VAL A 141 -0.76 19.28 21.61
N VAL A 142 -1.05 19.77 20.40
CA VAL A 142 -1.97 20.91 20.17
C VAL A 142 -3.18 20.52 19.32
N TYR A 143 -3.17 19.32 18.75
CA TYR A 143 -4.25 18.78 17.95
C TYR A 143 -4.27 17.26 18.06
N THR A 144 -5.46 16.70 18.19
CA THR A 144 -5.71 15.26 18.17
C THR A 144 -6.91 14.97 17.29
N ALA A 145 -6.82 13.94 16.46
CA ALA A 145 -7.96 13.41 15.72
C ALA A 145 -7.90 11.90 15.68
N ASP A 146 -9.07 11.26 15.66
CA ASP A 146 -9.20 9.88 15.25
C ASP A 146 -9.87 9.79 13.88
N ASN A 147 -9.38 8.90 13.01
CA ASN A 147 -9.90 8.72 11.66
C ASN A 147 -10.10 7.23 11.36
N LEU A 148 -11.12 6.91 10.57
CA LEU A 148 -11.39 5.52 10.19
C LEU A 148 -10.20 4.90 9.45
N PHE A 149 -9.63 5.66 8.50
CA PHE A 149 -8.43 5.29 7.74
C PHE A 149 -7.51 6.50 7.57
N THR A 150 -6.47 6.63 8.41
CA THR A 150 -5.55 7.78 8.32
C THR A 150 -4.75 7.81 7.01
N CYS A 151 -4.53 6.66 6.37
CA CYS A 151 -3.85 6.56 5.07
C CYS A 151 -4.74 6.92 3.86
N SER A 152 -6.02 7.25 4.08
CA SER A 152 -6.92 7.67 3.00
C SER A 152 -6.53 9.03 2.43
N GLN A 153 -6.89 9.27 1.17
CA GLN A 153 -6.64 10.55 0.50
C GLN A 153 -7.35 11.71 1.19
N ASP A 154 -8.58 11.51 1.67
CA ASP A 154 -9.34 12.54 2.40
C ASP A 154 -8.63 12.96 3.69
N THR A 155 -8.09 11.98 4.42
CA THR A 155 -7.34 12.28 5.65
C THR A 155 -5.98 12.92 5.34
N ALA A 156 -5.34 12.56 4.23
CA ALA A 156 -4.10 13.20 3.79
C ALA A 156 -4.31 14.71 3.52
N VAL A 157 -5.39 15.07 2.82
CA VAL A 157 -5.75 16.48 2.56
C VAL A 157 -6.00 17.22 3.88
N LYS A 158 -6.85 16.65 4.74
CA LYS A 158 -7.17 17.24 6.04
C LYS A 158 -5.95 17.36 6.95
N MET A 159 -5.02 16.40 6.92
CA MET A 159 -3.76 16.47 7.64
C MET A 159 -2.94 17.68 7.17
N GLY A 160 -2.87 17.92 5.86
CA GLY A 160 -2.19 19.09 5.29
C GLY A 160 -2.81 20.42 5.71
N GLU A 161 -4.15 20.50 5.74
CA GLU A 161 -4.89 21.67 6.23
C GLU A 161 -4.57 21.94 7.71
N VAL A 162 -4.68 20.91 8.55
CA VAL A 162 -4.42 21.00 10.00
C VAL A 162 -2.97 21.41 10.29
N ILE A 163 -1.99 20.90 9.53
CA ILE A 163 -0.58 21.29 9.67
C ILE A 163 -0.44 22.81 9.53
N LYS A 164 -1.13 23.40 8.55
CA LYS A 164 -1.11 24.84 8.29
C LYS A 164 -1.92 25.61 9.33
N GLU A 165 -3.18 25.25 9.54
CA GLU A 165 -4.11 25.95 10.44
C GLU A 165 -3.64 25.97 11.90
N LYS A 166 -3.16 24.83 12.41
CA LYS A 166 -2.71 24.71 13.81
C LYS A 166 -1.25 25.05 13.99
N ASN A 167 -0.56 25.42 12.92
CA ASN A 167 0.88 25.68 12.88
C ASN A 167 1.66 24.52 13.51
N LEU A 168 1.41 23.30 13.05
CA LEU A 168 2.10 22.12 13.55
C LEU A 168 3.58 22.18 13.17
N THR A 169 4.42 21.70 14.08
CA THR A 169 5.85 21.49 13.85
C THR A 169 6.24 20.01 13.90
N ARG A 170 5.37 19.15 14.43
CA ARG A 170 5.54 17.69 14.45
C ARG A 170 4.22 17.01 14.13
N VAL A 171 4.29 15.85 13.48
CA VAL A 171 3.12 14.99 13.24
C VAL A 171 3.41 13.61 13.80
N VAL A 172 2.47 13.07 14.56
CA VAL A 172 2.52 11.69 15.05
C VAL A 172 1.29 10.95 14.56
N VAL A 173 1.48 9.81 13.92
CA VAL A 173 0.38 8.94 13.50
C VAL A 173 0.44 7.62 14.29
N ALA A 174 -0.61 7.34 15.05
CA ALA A 174 -0.78 6.05 15.72
C ALA A 174 -1.59 5.11 14.81
N SER A 175 -0.93 4.17 14.14
CA SER A 175 -1.60 3.25 13.21
C SER A 175 -0.83 1.94 13.01
N CYS A 176 -0.47 1.63 11.76
CA CYS A 176 0.21 0.41 11.32
C CYS A 176 1.74 0.49 11.44
N SER A 177 2.44 -0.46 10.82
CA SER A 177 3.90 -0.48 10.77
C SER A 177 4.49 0.69 9.96
N PRO A 178 5.58 1.33 10.43
CA PRO A 178 6.31 2.32 9.64
C PRO A 178 6.87 1.73 8.34
N ARG A 179 7.15 0.41 8.30
CA ARG A 179 7.60 -0.26 7.06
C ARG A 179 6.58 -0.21 5.93
N THR A 180 5.30 -0.01 6.25
CA THR A 180 4.22 -0.03 5.27
C THR A 180 3.85 1.38 4.80
N HIS A 181 3.65 2.32 5.72
CA HIS A 181 3.07 3.63 5.38
C HIS A 181 3.86 4.84 5.89
N GLU A 182 5.06 4.68 6.48
CA GLU A 182 5.87 5.84 6.89
C GLU A 182 6.16 6.78 5.72
N GLY A 183 6.59 6.23 4.58
CA GLY A 183 6.86 7.01 3.36
C GLY A 183 5.64 7.83 2.91
N LEU A 184 4.44 7.25 2.97
CA LEU A 184 3.19 7.94 2.60
C LEU A 184 2.91 9.14 3.51
N PHE A 185 3.02 8.97 4.84
CA PHE A 185 2.75 10.07 5.77
C PHE A 185 3.84 11.15 5.72
N GLN A 186 5.08 10.76 5.50
CA GLN A 186 6.19 11.65 5.24
C GLN A 186 5.95 12.53 4.01
N GLU A 187 5.51 11.94 2.90
CA GLU A 187 5.14 12.68 1.69
C GLU A 187 3.97 13.63 1.93
N ASN A 188 2.97 13.23 2.71
CA ASN A 188 1.85 14.10 3.07
C ASN A 188 2.31 15.31 3.91
N CYS A 189 3.27 15.12 4.81
CA CYS A 189 3.89 16.22 5.55
C CYS A 189 4.66 17.16 4.61
N GLU A 190 5.44 16.62 3.66
CA GLU A 190 6.19 17.42 2.68
C GLU A 190 5.26 18.27 1.81
N LYS A 191 4.15 17.69 1.32
CA LYS A 191 3.11 18.41 0.56
C LYS A 191 2.45 19.53 1.37
N ALA A 192 2.49 19.45 2.70
CA ALA A 192 2.01 20.49 3.60
C ALA A 192 3.09 21.52 3.99
N GLY A 193 4.33 21.36 3.51
CA GLY A 193 5.47 22.22 3.84
C GLY A 193 6.18 21.85 5.14
N LEU A 194 5.90 20.66 5.71
CA LEU A 194 6.58 20.16 6.90
C LEU A 194 7.64 19.13 6.50
N ASN A 195 8.87 19.29 7.01
CA ASN A 195 9.97 18.36 6.73
C ASN A 195 9.57 16.91 7.08
N ARG A 196 9.81 15.97 6.15
CA ARG A 196 9.45 14.56 6.33
C ARG A 196 9.98 13.92 7.61
N TYR A 197 11.15 14.36 8.10
CA TYR A 197 11.80 13.76 9.27
C TYR A 197 11.27 14.31 10.59
N LEU A 198 10.24 15.16 10.54
CA LEU A 198 9.50 15.67 11.70
C LEU A 198 8.20 14.89 11.96
N PHE A 199 8.04 13.80 11.22
CA PHE A 199 7.01 12.81 11.38
C PHE A 199 7.50 11.65 12.24
N GLU A 200 6.64 11.14 13.12
CA GLU A 200 6.87 9.90 13.88
C GLU A 200 5.64 9.00 13.81
N MET A 201 5.83 7.69 13.91
CA MET A 201 4.75 6.72 13.85
C MET A 201 4.71 5.85 15.11
N ALA A 202 3.54 5.71 15.72
CA ALA A 202 3.29 4.74 16.78
C ALA A 202 2.58 3.52 16.18
N ASN A 203 3.24 2.36 16.22
CA ASN A 203 2.67 1.12 15.69
C ASN A 203 1.72 0.48 16.71
N ILE A 204 0.45 0.85 16.64
CA ILE A 204 -0.61 0.34 17.52
C ILE A 204 -1.45 -0.78 16.87
N ARG A 205 -1.05 -1.27 15.70
CA ARG A 205 -1.71 -2.39 15.01
C ARG A 205 -0.89 -3.67 15.10
N ASP A 206 0.16 -3.75 14.30
CA ASP A 206 0.99 -4.94 14.12
C ASP A 206 1.71 -5.33 15.44
N GLN A 207 2.08 -4.33 16.25
CA GLN A 207 2.72 -4.52 17.56
C GLN A 207 1.75 -4.42 18.74
N ASN A 208 0.46 -4.22 18.50
CA ASN A 208 -0.52 -4.08 19.55
C ASN A 208 -1.86 -4.76 19.22
N SER A 209 -2.80 -4.10 18.52
CA SER A 209 -4.17 -4.63 18.35
C SER A 209 -4.23 -6.07 17.83
N TRP A 210 -3.39 -6.43 16.85
CA TRP A 210 -3.38 -7.79 16.27
C TRP A 210 -2.83 -8.86 17.20
N VAL A 211 -1.98 -8.49 18.16
CA VAL A 211 -1.31 -9.45 19.05
C VAL A 211 -1.91 -9.47 20.46
N HIS A 212 -2.83 -8.54 20.78
CA HIS A 212 -3.53 -8.46 22.08
C HIS A 212 -5.06 -8.50 21.92
N MET A 213 -5.57 -9.22 20.91
CA MET A 213 -7.01 -9.27 20.60
C MET A 213 -7.89 -9.75 21.75
N HIS A 214 -7.33 -10.55 22.67
CA HIS A 214 -8.04 -11.10 23.82
C HIS A 214 -7.87 -10.26 25.10
N GLU A 215 -7.13 -9.15 25.05
CA GLU A 215 -6.85 -8.28 26.20
C GLU A 215 -7.05 -6.79 25.83
N PRO A 216 -8.26 -6.37 25.40
CA PRO A 216 -8.52 -5.04 24.83
C PRO A 216 -8.20 -3.87 25.76
N GLU A 217 -8.43 -4.03 27.07
CA GLU A 217 -8.08 -3.02 28.08
C GLU A 217 -6.56 -2.80 28.15
N LYS A 218 -5.79 -3.88 28.22
CA LYS A 218 -4.31 -3.81 28.21
C LYS A 218 -3.77 -3.34 26.86
N ALA A 219 -4.42 -3.72 25.76
CA ALA A 219 -4.08 -3.24 24.42
C ALA A 219 -4.28 -1.71 24.32
N THR A 220 -5.33 -1.18 24.95
CA THR A 220 -5.59 0.25 25.00
C THR A 220 -4.53 0.99 25.82
N GLU A 221 -4.18 0.50 27.01
CA GLU A 221 -3.09 1.07 27.81
C GLU A 221 -1.74 1.01 27.07
N LYS A 222 -1.43 -0.13 26.44
CA LYS A 222 -0.22 -0.25 25.61
C LYS A 222 -0.22 0.73 24.44
N ALA A 223 -1.38 0.98 23.80
CA ALA A 223 -1.48 1.96 22.72
C ALA A 223 -1.18 3.38 23.22
N LYS A 224 -1.69 3.76 24.40
CA LYS A 224 -1.37 5.04 25.05
C LYS A 224 0.13 5.17 25.31
N ASP A 225 0.77 4.11 25.81
CA ASP A 225 2.21 4.12 26.07
C ASP A 225 3.05 4.26 24.80
N LEU A 226 2.74 3.47 23.77
CA LEU A 226 3.41 3.57 22.47
C LEU A 226 3.26 4.96 21.86
N LEU A 227 2.07 5.55 21.98
CA LEU A 227 1.81 6.90 21.52
C LEU A 227 2.59 7.95 22.32
N ARG A 228 2.61 7.83 23.66
CA ARG A 228 3.41 8.70 24.53
C ARG A 228 4.89 8.64 24.19
N MET A 229 5.43 7.45 23.93
CA MET A 229 6.82 7.27 23.48
C MET A 229 7.09 7.94 22.15
N ALA A 230 6.19 7.79 21.17
CA ALA A 230 6.31 8.44 19.86
C ALA A 230 6.24 9.97 19.97
N VAL A 231 5.31 10.51 20.77
CA VAL A 231 5.22 11.96 21.03
C VAL A 231 6.48 12.47 21.72
N ALA A 232 7.00 11.76 22.72
CA ALA A 232 8.24 12.12 23.40
C ALA A 232 9.43 12.16 22.43
N LYS A 233 9.57 11.17 21.54
CA LYS A 233 10.60 11.17 20.49
C LYS A 233 10.41 12.32 19.50
N ALA A 234 9.16 12.59 19.08
CA ALA A 234 8.83 13.64 18.13
C ALA A 234 9.30 15.03 18.59
N GLN A 235 9.29 15.29 19.91
CA GLN A 235 9.80 16.55 20.48
C GLN A 235 11.27 16.83 20.14
N TYR A 236 12.08 15.78 19.94
CA TYR A 236 13.51 15.90 19.68
C TYR A 236 13.89 15.68 18.22
N LEU A 237 12.93 15.36 17.35
CA LEU A 237 13.18 15.25 15.91
C LEU A 237 13.70 16.58 15.36
N LYS A 238 14.58 16.47 14.37
CA LYS A 238 15.19 17.61 13.67
C LYS A 238 14.89 17.48 12.19
N PRO A 239 14.73 18.60 11.47
CA PRO A 239 14.62 18.54 10.02
C PRO A 239 15.92 17.98 9.45
N LEU A 240 15.80 17.01 8.54
CA LEU A 240 16.95 16.44 7.82
C LEU A 240 16.73 16.60 6.31
N LYS A 241 17.81 16.45 5.55
CA LYS A 241 17.76 16.41 4.10
C LYS A 241 18.01 14.97 3.64
N PRO A 242 17.25 14.45 2.67
CA PRO A 242 17.57 13.17 2.05
C PRO A 242 18.99 13.19 1.49
N GLY A 243 19.74 12.13 1.74
CA GLY A 243 21.05 11.96 1.13
C GLY A 243 20.90 11.78 -0.37
N GLN A 244 21.68 12.53 -1.15
CA GLN A 244 21.80 12.30 -2.59
C GLN A 244 23.00 11.38 -2.82
N LEU A 245 22.74 10.22 -3.41
CA LEU A 245 23.77 9.27 -3.82
C LEU A 245 23.74 9.14 -5.34
N SER A 246 24.91 9.05 -5.96
CA SER A 246 24.99 8.76 -7.39
C SER A 246 24.57 7.32 -7.64
N VAL A 247 23.76 7.12 -8.68
CA VAL A 247 23.35 5.79 -9.12
C VAL A 247 24.30 5.33 -10.22
N ASN A 248 24.92 4.17 -10.04
CA ASN A 248 25.63 3.51 -11.13
C ASN A 248 24.60 2.94 -12.10
N HIS A 249 24.64 3.35 -13.36
CA HIS A 249 23.75 2.86 -14.42
C HIS A 249 24.19 1.48 -14.96
N GLN A 250 24.66 0.61 -14.09
CA GLN A 250 24.99 -0.79 -14.37
C GLN A 250 24.06 -1.67 -13.55
N ALA A 251 23.42 -2.63 -14.21
CA ALA A 251 22.56 -3.63 -13.57
C ALA A 251 23.22 -5.00 -13.63
N LEU A 252 23.19 -5.74 -12.51
CA LEU A 252 23.56 -7.15 -12.45
C LEU A 252 22.27 -7.97 -12.33
N ILE A 253 22.01 -8.84 -13.30
CA ILE A 253 20.89 -9.77 -13.28
C ILE A 253 21.43 -11.14 -12.87
N ILE A 254 21.01 -11.64 -11.71
CA ILE A 254 21.37 -12.98 -11.22
C ILE A 254 20.16 -13.90 -11.38
N GLY A 255 20.20 -14.75 -12.41
CA GLY A 255 19.10 -15.63 -12.80
C GLY A 255 18.35 -15.10 -14.03
N GLY A 256 18.51 -15.79 -15.17
CA GLY A 256 17.95 -15.40 -16.48
C GLY A 256 16.81 -16.28 -16.95
N ARG A 257 15.93 -16.74 -16.04
CA ARG A 257 14.76 -17.53 -16.44
C ARG A 257 13.66 -16.56 -16.87
N SER A 258 13.09 -16.74 -18.07
CA SER A 258 11.97 -15.91 -18.49
C SER A 258 10.80 -16.08 -17.49
N PRO A 259 10.03 -15.02 -17.20
CA PRO A 259 8.88 -15.07 -16.27
C PRO A 259 7.70 -15.98 -16.70
N GLY A 260 7.93 -17.01 -17.51
CA GLY A 260 6.87 -17.87 -18.06
C GLY A 260 7.26 -19.33 -18.31
N ARG A 261 8.50 -19.76 -18.05
CA ARG A 261 8.83 -21.21 -18.14
C ARG A 261 8.75 -21.85 -16.77
N GLN A 262 7.68 -22.59 -16.48
CA GLN A 262 7.61 -23.46 -15.31
C GLN A 262 8.45 -24.74 -15.53
N LEU A 263 8.97 -25.33 -14.45
CA LEU A 263 9.53 -26.67 -14.47
C LEU A 263 8.34 -27.62 -14.62
N GLN A 264 8.18 -28.26 -15.79
CA GLN A 264 7.50 -29.54 -15.78
C GLN A 264 8.39 -30.48 -14.98
N SER A 265 7.95 -30.79 -13.75
CA SER A 265 8.51 -31.92 -13.00
C SER A 265 8.27 -33.18 -13.83
N PRO A 266 9.28 -34.00 -14.14
CA PRO A 266 9.03 -35.33 -14.63
C PRO A 266 8.44 -36.12 -13.46
N VAL A 267 7.16 -36.47 -13.56
CA VAL A 267 6.58 -37.63 -12.87
C VAL A 267 6.41 -38.72 -13.92
#